data_AF-A0A199W5V2-F1
#
_entry.id   AF-A0A199W5V2-F1
#
_cell.length_a   1.000
_cell.length_b   1.000
_cell.length_c   1.000
_cell.angle_alpha   90.00
_cell.angle_beta   90.00
_cell.angle_gamma   90.00
#
_symmetry.space_group_name_H-M   'P 1'
#
loop_
_entity.id
_entity.type
_entity.pdbx_description
1 polymer ?
#
loop_
_entity_poly.entity_id
_entity_poly.type
_entity_poly.pdbx_seq_one_letter_code
_entity_poly.pdbx_strand_id
1 'polypeptide(L)'
;MIDVFTEAFCMINRDKTELYYFGPNPGTADILSQIIECKPGNLPFKYLGLPLHNKRLRREDWAFVINRIESRIDGWKAKLLSQGRRLTLHSGSYTE
;
A
#
# COMPACT_ATOMS: atom_id res chain seq x y z
N MET A 1 -5.85 32.94 10.19
CA MET A 1 -5.35 32.92 8.80
C MET A 1 -4.82 31.52 8.47
N ILE A 2 -5.66 30.49 8.64
CA ILE A 2 -5.40 29.10 8.19
C ILE A 2 -6.73 28.50 7.68
N ASP A 3 -7.88 29.02 8.12
CA ASP A 3 -9.22 28.52 7.76
C ASP A 3 -9.75 28.80 6.34
N VAL A 4 -8.96 29.40 5.42
CA VAL A 4 -9.48 29.78 4.08
C VAL A 4 -9.10 28.77 2.97
N PHE A 5 -8.29 27.74 3.28
CA PHE A 5 -7.83 26.76 2.27
C PHE A 5 -8.52 25.38 2.33
N THR A 6 -9.54 25.20 3.17
CA THR A 6 -10.13 23.89 3.48
C THR A 6 -11.23 23.44 2.51
N GLU A 7 -11.48 24.15 1.40
CA GLU A 7 -12.65 23.87 0.55
C GLU A 7 -12.47 22.73 -0.48
N ALA A 8 -11.31 22.07 -0.52
CA ALA A 8 -11.13 20.81 -1.26
C ALA A 8 -9.98 19.93 -0.73
N PHE A 9 -9.72 19.93 0.58
CA PHE A 9 -8.55 19.25 1.13
C PHE A 9 -8.92 17.92 1.81
N CYS A 10 -8.36 16.82 1.31
CA CYS A 10 -8.46 15.50 1.93
C CYS A 10 -8.05 15.60 3.41
N MET A 11 -9.01 15.50 4.32
CA MET A 11 -8.74 15.54 5.75
C MET A 11 -7.83 14.38 6.14
N ILE A 12 -6.78 14.66 6.91
CA ILE A 12 -5.90 13.63 7.44
C ILE A 12 -6.68 12.81 8.47
N ASN A 13 -6.71 11.49 8.29
CA ASN A 13 -7.29 10.58 9.27
C ASN A 13 -6.26 10.30 10.37
N ARG A 14 -6.39 10.98 11.51
CA ARG A 14 -5.47 10.91 12.66
C ARG A 14 -5.50 9.57 13.39
N ASP A 15 -6.59 8.80 13.27
CA ASP A 15 -6.67 7.46 13.86
C ASP A 15 -5.88 6.41 13.07
N LYS A 16 -5.70 6.66 11.77
CA LYS A 16 -4.98 5.76 10.85
C LYS A 16 -3.56 6.22 10.51
N THR A 17 -3.24 7.48 10.81
CA THR A 17 -1.99 8.11 10.40
C THR A 17 -1.04 8.24 11.58
N GLU A 18 0.20 7.82 11.37
CA GLU A 18 1.29 7.93 12.32
C GLU A 18 2.42 8.78 11.73
N LEU A 19 3.09 9.56 12.57
CA LEU A 19 4.20 10.42 12.17
C LEU A 19 5.55 9.72 12.35
N TYR A 20 6.33 9.65 11.28
CA TYR A 20 7.70 9.11 11.30
C TYR A 20 8.69 10.21 10.92
N TYR A 21 9.67 10.47 11.79
CA TYR A 21 10.68 11.51 11.61
C TYR A 21 12.08 10.89 11.47
N PHE A 22 12.81 11.31 10.43
CA PHE A 22 14.15 10.79 10.09
C PHE A 22 15.24 11.88 10.12
N GLY A 23 15.07 12.91 10.95
CA GLY A 23 16.07 13.97 11.10
C GLY A 23 17.00 13.78 12.30
N PRO A 24 18.00 14.67 12.45
CA PRO A 24 19.05 14.52 13.46
C PRO A 24 18.55 14.75 14.90
N ASN A 25 17.46 15.47 15.09
CA ASN A 25 16.98 15.90 16.42
C ASN A 25 15.67 15.19 16.79
N PRO A 26 15.67 14.26 17.75
CA PRO A 26 14.45 13.53 18.13
C PRO A 26 13.38 14.44 18.74
N GLY A 27 13.76 15.55 19.38
CA GLY A 27 12.81 16.53 19.94
C GLY A 27 11.92 17.20 18.88
N THR A 28 12.38 17.26 17.62
CA THR A 28 11.56 17.80 16.52
C THR A 28 10.39 16.88 16.19
N ALA A 29 10.53 15.56 16.35
CA ALA A 29 9.44 14.62 16.11
C ALA A 29 8.26 14.85 17.06
N ASP A 30 8.55 15.15 18.33
CA ASP A 30 7.53 15.44 19.34
C ASP A 30 6.78 16.73 19.01
N ILE A 31 7.50 17.80 18.69
CA ILE A 31 6.91 19.09 18.27
C ILE A 31 6.01 18.89 17.04
N LEU A 32 6.49 18.15 16.02
CA LEU A 32 5.70 17.87 14.82
C LEU A 32 4.47 17.02 15.11
N SER A 33 4.58 16.06 16.04
CA SER A 33 3.43 15.23 16.46
C SER A 33 2.35 16.07 17.15
N GLN A 34 2.75 17.09 17.93
CA GLN A 34 1.82 18.04 18.56
C GLN A 34 1.15 18.97 17.54
N ILE A 35 1.90 19.47 16.54
CA ILE A 35 1.35 20.36 15.50
C ILE A 35 0.33 19.64 14.59
N ILE A 36 0.65 18.40 14.21
CA ILE A 36 -0.19 17.61 13.29
C ILE A 36 -1.30 16.86 14.06
N GLU A 37 -1.15 16.75 15.38
CA GLU A 37 -2.00 15.98 16.30
C GLU A 37 -2.13 14.51 15.86
N CYS A 38 -1.02 13.91 15.45
CA CYS A 38 -0.92 12.51 15.07
C CYS A 38 0.03 11.77 16.01
N LYS A 39 -0.21 10.47 16.21
CA LYS A 39 0.64 9.64 17.06
C LYS A 39 2.03 9.46 16.42
N PRO A 40 3.14 9.62 17.16
CA PRO A 40 4.45 9.27 16.64
C PRO A 40 4.54 7.74 16.44
N GLY A 41 4.92 7.33 15.25
CA GLY A 41 5.13 5.93 14.89
C GLY A 41 6.52 5.44 15.29
N ASN A 42 6.68 4.13 15.42
CA ASN A 42 7.97 3.51 15.77
C ASN A 42 8.44 2.53 14.70
N LEU A 43 9.74 2.49 14.45
CA LEU A 43 10.36 1.60 13.47
C LEU A 43 10.86 0.31 14.13
N PRO A 44 10.89 -0.83 13.42
CA PRO A 44 10.36 -1.04 12.06
C PRO A 44 8.84 -1.28 12.05
N PHE A 45 8.14 -0.82 11.01
CA PHE A 45 6.71 -1.08 10.81
C PHE A 45 6.44 -1.67 9.42
N LYS A 46 5.23 -2.20 9.17
CA LYS A 46 4.87 -2.74 7.85
C LYS A 46 3.95 -1.77 7.11
N TYR A 47 4.33 -1.35 5.91
CA TYR A 47 3.48 -0.58 5.02
C TYR A 47 3.13 -1.42 3.78
N LEU A 48 1.84 -1.65 3.56
CA LEU A 48 1.33 -2.49 2.46
C LEU A 48 1.92 -3.93 2.42
N GLY A 49 2.42 -4.39 3.56
CA GLY A 49 3.08 -5.69 3.74
C GLY A 49 4.61 -5.68 3.57
N LEU A 50 5.20 -4.54 3.24
CA LEU A 50 6.65 -4.35 3.18
C LEU A 50 7.18 -3.86 4.53
N PRO A 51 8.19 -4.51 5.14
CA PRO A 51 8.84 -3.98 6.33
C PRO A 51 9.60 -2.70 5.98
N LEU A 52 9.23 -1.59 6.62
CA LEU A 52 9.93 -0.33 6.56
C LEU A 52 10.82 -0.20 7.80
N HIS A 53 12.11 -0.08 7.56
CA HIS A 53 13.16 0.10 8.56
C HIS A 53 14.06 1.26 8.17
N ASN A 54 14.86 1.76 9.13
CA ASN A 54 15.77 2.88 8.89
C ASN A 54 17.00 2.53 8.02
N LYS A 55 17.03 1.36 7.39
CA LYS A 55 18.12 0.93 6.50
C LYS A 55 17.55 0.63 5.12
N ARG A 56 18.43 0.54 4.12
CA ARG A 56 18.01 0.13 2.77
C ARG A 56 17.39 -1.26 2.82
N LEU A 57 16.25 -1.42 2.14
CA LEU A 57 15.61 -2.71 1.93
C LEU A 57 16.59 -3.67 1.26
N ARG A 58 16.71 -4.86 1.82
CA ARG A 58 17.53 -5.95 1.27
C ARG A 58 16.69 -6.75 0.27
N ARG A 59 17.36 -7.57 -0.55
CA ARG A 59 16.69 -8.44 -1.53
C ARG A 59 15.65 -9.36 -0.87
N GLU A 60 15.95 -9.85 0.33
CA GLU A 60 15.06 -10.68 1.15
C GLU A 60 13.73 -9.97 1.48
N ASP A 61 13.75 -8.67 1.78
CA ASP A 61 12.55 -7.90 2.11
C ASP A 61 11.60 -7.76 0.90
N TRP A 62 12.15 -7.78 -0.32
CA TRP A 62 11.38 -7.69 -1.57
C TRP A 62 10.70 -9.00 -1.96
N ALA A 63 11.11 -10.14 -1.40
CA ALA A 63 10.56 -11.46 -1.76
C ALA A 63 9.03 -11.51 -1.55
N PHE A 64 8.53 -10.88 -0.48
CA PHE A 64 7.09 -10.79 -0.22
C PHE A 64 6.33 -10.07 -1.34
N VAL A 65 6.87 -8.95 -1.84
CA VAL A 65 6.25 -8.16 -2.91
C VAL A 65 6.24 -8.96 -4.22
N ILE A 66 7.36 -9.62 -4.54
CA ILE A 66 7.51 -10.45 -5.73
C ILE A 66 6.47 -11.59 -5.71
N ASN A 67 6.42 -12.36 -4.63
CA ASN A 67 5.46 -13.47 -4.49
C ASN A 67 4.00 -13.00 -4.63
N ARG A 68 3.67 -11.81 -4.12
CA ARG A 68 2.33 -11.24 -4.23
C ARG A 68 1.98 -10.84 -5.67
N ILE A 69 2.95 -10.37 -6.44
CA ILE A 69 2.77 -10.04 -7.86
C ILE A 69 2.63 -11.33 -8.67
N GLU A 70 3.48 -12.33 -8.43
CA GLU A 70 3.42 -13.63 -9.10
C GLU A 70 2.07 -14.32 -8.89
N SER A 71 1.60 -14.38 -7.64
CA SER A 71 0.29 -14.95 -7.30
C SER A 71 -0.88 -14.27 -8.05
N ARG A 72 -0.82 -12.94 -8.23
CA ARG A 72 -1.82 -12.21 -9.00
C ARG A 72 -1.76 -12.55 -10.49
N ILE A 73 -0.56 -12.63 -11.05
CA ILE A 73 -0.34 -13.00 -12.46
C ILE A 73 -0.88 -14.40 -12.73
N ASP A 74 -0.60 -15.36 -11.86
CA ASP A 74 -1.06 -16.74 -12.04
C ASP A 74 -2.59 -16.84 -11.93
N GLY A 75 -3.20 -16.10 -11.00
CA GLY A 75 -4.65 -15.97 -10.93
C GLY A 75 -5.26 -15.39 -12.22
N TRP A 76 -4.61 -14.41 -12.85
CA TRP A 76 -5.07 -13.84 -14.12
C TRP A 76 -4.94 -14.82 -15.29
N LYS A 77 -3.83 -15.57 -15.38
CA LYS A 77 -3.66 -16.63 -16.38
C LYS A 77 -4.76 -17.67 -16.27
N ALA A 78 -5.04 -18.14 -15.05
CA ALA A 78 -6.12 -19.11 -14.80
C ALA A 78 -7.49 -18.57 -15.20
N LYS A 79 -7.79 -17.30 -14.88
CA LYS A 79 -9.06 -16.66 -15.26
C LYS A 79 -9.17 -16.50 -16.77
N LEU A 80 -8.11 -16.07 -17.45
CA LEU A 80 -8.10 -15.93 -18.91
C LEU A 80 -8.34 -17.26 -19.61
N LEU A 81 -7.68 -18.33 -19.15
CA LEU A 81 -7.87 -19.69 -19.66
C LEU A 81 -9.30 -20.21 -19.41
N SER A 82 -9.89 -19.90 -18.25
CA SER A 82 -11.30 -20.24 -17.96
C SER A 82 -12.27 -19.52 -18.89
N GLN A 83 -12.05 -18.23 -19.17
CA GLN A 83 -12.87 -17.46 -20.11
C GLN A 83 -12.74 -17.99 -21.54
N GLY A 84 -11.52 -18.29 -21.99
CA GLY A 84 -11.28 -18.88 -23.32
C GLY A 84 -12.03 -20.20 -23.50
N ARG A 85 -11.92 -21.14 -22.53
CA ARG A 85 -12.65 -22.42 -22.59
C ARG A 85 -14.17 -22.22 -22.61
N ARG A 86 -14.70 -21.26 -21.86
CA ARG A 86 -16.14 -20.95 -21.88
C ARG A 86 -16.59 -20.40 -23.23
N LEU A 87 -15.82 -19.52 -23.87
CA LEU A 87 -16.12 -19.00 -25.20
C LEU A 87 -16.12 -20.11 -26.26
N THR A 88 -15.12 -20.99 -26.24
CA THR A 88 -15.04 -22.14 -27.17
C THR A 88 -16.20 -23.13 -26.97
N LEU A 89 -16.63 -23.36 -25.73
CA LEU A 89 -17.82 -24.18 -25.44
C LEU A 89 -19.11 -23.57 -25.99
N HIS A 90 -19.28 -22.25 -25.89
CA HIS A 90 -20.46 -21.59 -26.47
C HIS A 90 -20.44 -21.58 -28.00
N SER A 91 -19.27 -21.46 -28.64
CA SER A 91 -19.20 -21.49 -30.10
C SER A 91 -19.51 -22.87 -30.69
N GLY A 92 -19.25 -23.96 -29.95
CA GLY A 92 -19.55 -25.32 -30.39
C GLY A 92 -21.04 -25.71 -30.32
N SER A 93 -21.85 -25.00 -29.54
CA SER A 93 -23.29 -25.27 -29.41
C SER A 93 -24.16 -24.62 -30.48
N TYR A 94 -23.60 -23.76 -31.34
CA TYR A 94 -24.33 -23.12 -32.46
C TYR A 94 -23.95 -23.71 -33.83
N THR A 95 -23.16 -24.79 -33.85
CA THR A 95 -22.74 -25.47 -35.09
C THR A 95 -23.47 -26.79 -35.34
N GLU A 96 -24.63 -27.01 -34.70
CA GLU A 96 -25.62 -28.04 -35.08
C GLU A 96 -26.87 -27.40 -35.66
#